data_AF-A0A9W5X4J0-F1
#
_entry.id   AF-A0A9W5X4J0-F1
#
_cell.length_a   1.000
_cell.length_b   1.000
_cell.length_c   1.000
_cell.angle_alpha   90.00
_cell.angle_beta   90.00
_cell.angle_gamma   90.00
#
_symmetry.space_group_name_H-M   'P 1'
#
loop_
_entity.id
_entity.type
_entity.pdbx_description
1 polymer ?
#
loop_
_entity_poly.entity_id
_entity_poly.type
_entity_poly.pdbx_seq_one_letter_code
_entity_poly.pdbx_strand_id
1 'polypeptide(L)'
;MLAWSFAMVGKEFKPEKMVRSDWDEVLKIRPLKDIPKRALGKDVSFWNEWMSHAVNDDFWKRQDWHRHNKSIHVPAMIVSGWYDDNGMGTTEALDTVSDYGYQDKKVILGPWMHKANTTRDIQGVAFGDNALRYDMDYYFQQWFDRKLKSMDNGIDTASPIEYYITGENQWATAKQWSPENVDWLHAYLSSNGNANSANGDGELLFDPNITDGYDEYIYDPMNPAPHLIDMSENEIGVPANYREVEKREDVIIYDSQPLDAPITIAGDVLVNFYASSSAKDKDWIVRLTDVDPAGNSVKLVEGVLRARYRRGFDKEVMLEPNKIEKYVIRTSKIANTFEKGHRIRLTITSSAENFIFPNTNTGEDPAGDVEVVKATQRIYHQVNHLSYVQLPVLWGT
;
A
#
# COMPACT_ATOMS: atom_id res chain seq x y z
N MET A 1 8.46 -6.05 9.43
CA MET A 1 9.72 -6.79 9.15
C MET A 1 10.72 -6.81 10.32
N LEU A 2 11.03 -5.68 10.98
CA LEU A 2 12.07 -5.65 12.05
C LEU A 2 11.80 -6.60 13.24
N ALA A 3 10.57 -6.66 13.74
CA ALA A 3 10.18 -7.60 14.81
C ALA A 3 10.45 -9.07 14.42
N TRP A 4 10.06 -9.47 13.21
CA TRP A 4 10.36 -10.79 12.66
C TRP A 4 11.87 -11.04 12.56
N SER A 5 12.65 -10.05 12.09
CA SER A 5 14.11 -10.16 12.05
C SER A 5 14.70 -10.45 13.45
N PHE A 6 14.17 -9.82 14.49
CA PHE A 6 14.60 -10.08 15.87
C PHE A 6 14.22 -11.48 16.36
N ALA A 7 13.03 -11.97 15.98
CA ALA A 7 12.60 -13.34 16.27
C ALA A 7 13.51 -14.39 15.62
N MET A 8 14.05 -14.11 14.43
CA MET A 8 14.80 -15.06 13.61
C MET A 8 16.32 -15.06 13.78
N VAL A 9 16.87 -14.21 14.67
CA VAL A 9 18.34 -14.05 14.82
C VAL A 9 19.10 -15.36 15.07
N GLY A 10 18.45 -16.36 15.68
CA GLY A 10 19.05 -17.68 15.95
C GLY A 10 18.87 -18.71 14.85
N LYS A 11 18.27 -18.36 13.70
CA LYS A 11 17.70 -19.30 12.71
C LYS A 11 16.62 -20.22 13.28
N GLU A 12 16.08 -19.84 14.44
CA GLU A 12 14.99 -20.49 15.13
C GLU A 12 14.05 -19.38 15.57
N PHE A 13 12.75 -19.54 15.31
CA PHE A 13 11.75 -18.52 15.56
C PHE A 13 11.50 -18.35 17.06
N LYS A 14 11.74 -17.14 17.57
CA LYS A 14 11.59 -16.76 18.97
C LYS A 14 10.57 -15.63 19.12
N PRO A 15 9.26 -15.93 19.20
CA PRO A 15 8.20 -14.92 19.21
C PRO A 15 8.31 -13.95 20.39
N GLU A 16 8.87 -14.37 21.51
CA GLU A 16 9.10 -13.52 22.68
C GLU A 16 9.99 -12.31 22.40
N LYS A 17 10.79 -12.33 21.32
CA LYS A 17 11.62 -11.18 20.91
C LYS A 17 10.87 -10.13 20.09
N MET A 18 9.67 -10.46 19.63
CA MET A 18 8.77 -9.53 18.95
C MET A 18 8.02 -8.68 19.97
N VAL A 19 7.82 -9.21 21.18
CA VAL A 19 7.13 -8.52 22.28
C VAL A 19 8.14 -7.68 23.05
N ARG A 20 8.17 -6.38 22.75
CA ARG A 20 9.07 -5.42 23.41
C ARG A 20 8.30 -4.15 23.78
N SER A 21 8.56 -3.63 24.97
CA SER A 21 7.99 -2.36 25.43
C SER A 21 8.75 -1.14 24.91
N ASP A 22 9.95 -1.33 24.38
CA ASP A 22 10.87 -0.26 23.93
C ASP A 22 10.89 -0.09 22.40
N TRP A 23 9.88 -0.58 21.67
CA TRP A 23 9.85 -0.49 20.20
C TRP A 23 10.00 0.96 19.70
N ASP A 24 9.35 1.93 20.34
CA ASP A 24 9.46 3.34 19.99
C ASP A 24 10.89 3.88 20.11
N GLU A 25 11.67 3.39 21.07
CA GLU A 25 13.08 3.75 21.23
C GLU A 25 13.94 3.04 20.18
N VAL A 26 13.68 1.76 19.93
CA VAL A 26 14.40 0.94 18.95
C VAL A 26 14.26 1.50 17.53
N LEU A 27 13.05 1.91 17.12
CA LEU A 27 12.79 2.45 15.79
C LEU A 27 13.47 3.81 15.53
N LYS A 28 13.83 4.53 16.60
CA LYS A 28 14.55 5.81 16.55
C LYS A 28 16.07 5.67 16.48
N ILE A 29 16.61 4.46 16.63
CA ILE A 29 18.07 4.24 16.57
C ILE A 29 18.60 4.61 15.18
N ARG A 30 19.66 5.42 15.17
CA ARG A 30 20.49 5.71 14.00
C ARG A 30 21.98 5.50 14.31
N PRO A 31 22.81 5.14 13.32
CA PRO A 31 22.44 4.76 11.94
C PRO A 31 21.62 3.46 11.91
N LEU A 32 20.82 3.24 10.86
CA LEU A 32 19.91 2.08 10.79
C LEU A 32 20.63 0.74 10.92
N LYS A 33 21.84 0.64 10.34
CA LYS A 33 22.67 -0.57 10.44
C LYS A 33 23.00 -0.98 11.89
N ASP A 34 22.98 -0.05 12.84
CA ASP A 34 23.32 -0.30 14.24
C ASP A 34 22.11 -0.75 15.10
N ILE A 35 20.88 -0.75 14.54
CA ILE A 35 19.66 -1.15 15.25
C ILE A 35 19.83 -2.49 15.97
N PRO A 36 20.23 -3.60 15.32
CA PRO A 36 20.30 -4.88 16.01
C PRO A 36 21.36 -4.89 17.10
N LYS A 37 22.53 -4.29 16.85
CA LYS A 37 23.62 -4.22 17.84
C LYS A 37 23.20 -3.48 19.10
N ARG A 38 22.47 -2.37 18.95
CA ARG A 38 22.00 -1.55 20.08
C ARG A 38 20.79 -2.17 20.78
N ALA A 39 19.86 -2.78 20.05
CA ALA A 39 18.63 -3.34 20.63
C ALA A 39 18.77 -4.78 21.17
N LEU A 40 19.71 -5.57 20.64
CA LEU A 40 19.93 -6.97 20.99
C LEU A 40 21.31 -7.25 21.59
N GLY A 41 22.22 -6.26 21.61
CA GLY A 41 23.59 -6.41 22.08
C GLY A 41 24.50 -7.21 21.12
N LYS A 42 24.03 -7.50 19.90
CA LYS A 42 24.78 -8.26 18.89
C LYS A 42 24.32 -7.95 17.48
N ASP A 43 25.20 -8.17 16.52
CA ASP A 43 24.87 -8.04 15.10
C ASP A 43 23.90 -9.12 14.63
N VAL A 44 23.16 -8.79 13.58
CA VAL A 44 22.27 -9.72 12.87
C VAL A 44 22.76 -9.79 11.43
N SER A 45 23.32 -10.94 11.04
CA SER A 45 24.07 -11.06 9.78
C SER A 45 23.26 -10.66 8.55
N PHE A 46 22.01 -11.12 8.45
CA PHE A 46 21.16 -10.81 7.30
C PHE A 46 20.70 -9.35 7.29
N TRP A 47 20.63 -8.68 8.45
CA TRP A 47 20.32 -7.25 8.51
C TRP A 47 21.44 -6.43 7.87
N ASN A 48 22.69 -6.71 8.26
CA ASN A 48 23.86 -6.03 7.72
C ASN A 48 23.98 -6.25 6.21
N GLU A 49 23.73 -7.48 5.75
CA GLU A 49 23.70 -7.82 4.34
C GLU A 49 22.60 -7.03 3.59
N TRP A 50 21.35 -7.02 4.07
CA TRP A 50 20.25 -6.27 3.45
C TRP A 50 20.56 -4.77 3.35
N MET A 51 21.15 -4.20 4.40
CA MET A 51 21.53 -2.79 4.43
C MET A 51 22.66 -2.43 3.47
N SER A 52 23.46 -3.40 3.01
CA SER A 52 24.48 -3.14 1.98
C SER A 52 23.95 -3.14 0.54
N HIS A 53 22.68 -3.50 0.35
CA HIS A 53 22.03 -3.63 -0.97
C HIS A 53 20.92 -2.59 -1.15
N ALA A 54 21.31 -1.33 -1.31
CA ALA A 54 20.38 -0.19 -1.43
C ALA A 54 19.61 -0.14 -2.77
N VAL A 55 19.98 -0.93 -3.77
CA VAL A 55 19.28 -1.03 -5.06
C VAL A 55 18.91 -2.49 -5.30
N ASN A 56 17.96 -2.75 -6.21
CA ASN A 56 17.60 -4.08 -6.70
C ASN A 56 18.72 -4.66 -7.59
N ASP A 57 19.87 -4.96 -6.98
CA ASP A 57 21.03 -5.60 -7.60
C ASP A 57 20.89 -7.14 -7.64
N ASP A 58 21.97 -7.83 -7.96
CA ASP A 58 21.98 -9.30 -8.11
C ASP A 58 21.66 -10.03 -6.79
N PHE A 59 21.84 -9.38 -5.64
CA PHE A 59 21.44 -9.96 -4.35
C PHE A 59 19.93 -10.14 -4.27
N TRP A 60 19.16 -9.11 -4.64
CA TRP A 60 17.70 -9.15 -4.60
C TRP A 60 17.13 -9.88 -5.81
N LYS A 61 17.68 -9.67 -7.00
CA LYS A 61 17.23 -10.31 -8.24
C LYS A 61 17.24 -11.84 -8.18
N ARG A 62 18.15 -12.45 -7.42
CA ARG A 62 18.19 -13.93 -7.29
C ARG A 62 17.05 -14.50 -6.44
N GLN A 63 16.36 -13.65 -5.67
CA GLN A 63 15.23 -14.02 -4.80
C GLN A 63 13.88 -13.59 -5.40
N ASP A 64 13.93 -12.76 -6.44
CA ASP A 64 12.77 -12.25 -7.17
C ASP A 64 12.21 -13.34 -8.10
N TRP A 65 11.20 -14.04 -7.58
CA TRP A 65 10.48 -15.09 -8.29
C TRP A 65 9.64 -14.53 -9.45
N HIS A 66 9.23 -13.25 -9.40
CA HIS A 66 8.46 -12.61 -10.46
C HIS A 66 9.28 -12.53 -11.76
N ARG A 67 10.60 -12.38 -11.69
CA ARG A 67 11.50 -12.42 -12.88
C ARG A 67 11.48 -13.75 -13.63
N HIS A 68 11.06 -14.84 -12.97
CA HIS A 68 11.00 -16.18 -13.53
C HIS A 68 9.59 -16.66 -13.84
N ASN A 69 8.57 -15.79 -13.67
CA ASN A 69 7.17 -16.17 -13.73
C ASN A 69 6.74 -16.78 -15.09
N LYS A 70 7.39 -16.42 -16.20
CA LYS A 70 7.10 -16.99 -17.52
C LYS A 70 7.82 -18.31 -17.83
N SER A 71 8.76 -18.73 -16.99
CA SER A 71 9.55 -19.94 -17.24
C SER A 71 8.95 -21.19 -16.60
N ILE A 72 8.05 -21.03 -15.63
CA ILE A 72 7.49 -22.12 -14.83
C ILE A 72 5.97 -21.93 -14.78
N HIS A 73 5.23 -22.85 -15.41
CA HIS A 73 3.77 -22.90 -15.32
C HIS A 73 3.34 -23.96 -14.33
N VAL A 74 2.89 -23.55 -13.15
CA VAL A 74 2.36 -24.42 -12.11
C VAL A 74 0.99 -23.89 -11.69
N PRO A 75 -0.09 -24.69 -11.74
CA PRO A 75 -1.40 -24.25 -11.30
C PRO A 75 -1.34 -23.65 -9.89
N ALA A 76 -1.89 -22.45 -9.73
CA ALA A 76 -1.74 -21.68 -8.50
C ALA A 76 -3.08 -21.34 -7.86
N MET A 77 -3.18 -21.56 -6.54
CA MET A 77 -4.24 -21.01 -5.71
C MET A 77 -3.65 -19.89 -4.85
N ILE A 78 -4.14 -18.67 -5.02
CA ILE A 78 -3.72 -17.47 -4.29
C ILE A 78 -4.81 -17.09 -3.30
N VAL A 79 -4.47 -17.01 -2.02
CA VAL A 79 -5.35 -16.54 -0.95
C VAL A 79 -4.66 -15.40 -0.22
N SER A 80 -5.34 -14.27 -0.08
CA SER A 80 -4.81 -13.09 0.62
C SER A 80 -5.95 -12.17 1.02
N GLY A 81 -5.62 -11.09 1.73
CA GLY A 81 -6.56 -10.05 2.11
C GLY A 81 -6.24 -8.67 1.55
N TRP A 82 -7.19 -7.75 1.73
CA TRP A 82 -6.99 -6.32 1.46
C TRP A 82 -6.03 -5.67 2.46
N TYR A 83 -6.06 -6.12 3.71
CA TYR A 83 -5.28 -5.60 4.82
C TYR A 83 -4.12 -6.54 5.20
N ASP A 84 -3.67 -7.37 4.26
CA ASP A 84 -2.49 -8.21 4.40
C ASP A 84 -1.21 -7.36 4.27
N ASP A 85 -0.33 -7.45 5.26
CA ASP A 85 0.96 -6.73 5.34
C ASP A 85 1.84 -6.92 4.09
N ASN A 86 1.66 -8.02 3.36
CA ASN A 86 2.36 -8.30 2.11
C ASN A 86 1.53 -7.95 0.86
N GLY A 87 0.70 -6.90 0.93
CA GLY A 87 -0.22 -6.50 -0.15
C GLY A 87 0.43 -6.38 -1.54
N MET A 88 1.64 -5.81 -1.64
CA MET A 88 2.40 -5.73 -2.89
C MET A 88 2.88 -7.08 -3.40
N GLY A 89 3.36 -7.97 -2.52
CA GLY A 89 3.76 -9.33 -2.92
C GLY A 89 2.58 -10.12 -3.49
N THR A 90 1.37 -9.96 -2.93
CA THR A 90 0.17 -10.55 -3.53
C THR A 90 -0.17 -9.90 -4.86
N THR A 91 -0.01 -8.58 -4.99
CA THR A 91 -0.25 -7.86 -6.26
C THR A 91 0.66 -8.40 -7.37
N GLU A 92 1.95 -8.61 -7.09
CA GLU A 92 2.90 -9.26 -8.01
C GLU A 92 2.54 -10.74 -8.29
N ALA A 93 1.92 -11.43 -7.32
CA ALA A 93 1.50 -12.82 -7.49
C ALA A 93 0.31 -12.92 -8.44
N LEU A 94 -0.61 -11.95 -8.37
CA LEU A 94 -1.72 -11.81 -9.30
C LEU A 94 -1.22 -11.47 -10.72
N ASP A 95 -0.24 -10.58 -10.84
CA ASP A 95 0.40 -10.25 -12.12
C ASP A 95 1.02 -11.51 -12.77
N THR A 96 1.62 -12.38 -11.97
CA THR A 96 2.24 -13.63 -12.42
C THR A 96 1.27 -14.64 -13.02
N VAL A 97 0.06 -14.76 -12.45
CA VAL A 97 -0.97 -15.71 -12.92
C VAL A 97 -2.00 -15.06 -13.85
N SER A 98 -1.77 -13.81 -14.26
CA SER A 98 -2.71 -13.03 -15.07
C SER A 98 -3.04 -13.72 -16.40
N ASP A 99 -2.05 -14.32 -17.06
CA ASP A 99 -2.17 -15.03 -18.33
C ASP A 99 -2.49 -16.53 -18.20
N TYR A 100 -2.62 -17.05 -16.97
CA TYR A 100 -3.02 -18.44 -16.76
C TYR A 100 -4.47 -18.67 -17.19
N GLY A 101 -4.73 -19.84 -17.77
CA GLY A 101 -6.08 -20.30 -18.07
C GLY A 101 -6.92 -20.44 -16.79
N TYR A 102 -8.24 -20.27 -16.90
CA TYR A 102 -9.14 -20.21 -15.74
C TYR A 102 -9.07 -21.45 -14.85
N GLN A 103 -8.82 -22.62 -15.43
CA GLN A 103 -8.70 -23.86 -14.66
C GLN A 103 -7.38 -23.92 -13.87
N ASP A 104 -6.35 -23.19 -14.28
CA ASP A 104 -5.01 -23.23 -13.67
C ASP A 104 -4.76 -22.15 -12.63
N LYS A 105 -5.78 -21.31 -12.36
CA LYS A 105 -5.72 -20.36 -11.26
C LYS A 105 -6.98 -20.38 -10.42
N LYS A 106 -6.78 -20.20 -9.12
CA LYS A 106 -7.86 -19.88 -8.18
C LYS A 106 -7.40 -18.74 -7.29
N VAL A 107 -8.19 -17.69 -7.17
CA VAL A 107 -7.85 -16.51 -6.37
C VAL A 107 -9.00 -16.23 -5.41
N ILE A 108 -8.69 -16.10 -4.12
CA ILE A 108 -9.67 -15.76 -3.07
C ILE A 108 -9.12 -14.57 -2.29
N LEU A 109 -9.78 -13.41 -2.40
CA LEU A 109 -9.37 -12.17 -1.76
C LEU A 109 -10.45 -11.67 -0.80
N GLY A 110 -10.19 -11.74 0.51
CA GLY A 110 -11.13 -11.29 1.53
C GLY A 110 -10.74 -9.96 2.18
N PRO A 111 -11.59 -9.40 3.08
CA PRO A 111 -11.27 -8.20 3.86
C PRO A 111 -10.39 -8.55 5.07
N TRP A 112 -9.35 -9.36 4.85
CA TRP A 112 -8.58 -9.98 5.92
C TRP A 112 -7.23 -9.30 6.13
N MET A 113 -6.71 -9.45 7.35
CA MET A 113 -5.30 -9.22 7.67
C MET A 113 -4.43 -10.41 7.23
N HIS A 114 -3.14 -10.36 7.56
CA HIS A 114 -2.16 -11.39 7.23
C HIS A 114 -2.54 -12.82 7.69
N LYS A 115 -3.20 -12.96 8.85
CA LYS A 115 -3.66 -14.26 9.38
C LYS A 115 -4.79 -14.90 8.57
N ALA A 116 -5.35 -14.19 7.58
CA ALA A 116 -6.42 -14.59 6.66
C ALA A 116 -7.66 -15.23 7.33
N ASN A 117 -8.85 -14.67 7.10
CA ASN A 117 -10.11 -15.32 7.45
C ASN A 117 -10.30 -15.67 8.95
N THR A 118 -9.75 -14.86 9.85
CA THR A 118 -9.82 -15.08 11.32
C THR A 118 -10.79 -14.15 12.04
N THR A 119 -11.06 -12.97 11.47
CA THR A 119 -11.96 -11.97 12.01
C THR A 119 -12.72 -11.27 10.89
N ARG A 120 -13.87 -10.69 11.24
CA ARG A 120 -14.66 -9.77 10.39
C ARG A 120 -14.73 -8.36 10.99
N ASP A 121 -14.02 -8.11 12.07
CA ASP A 121 -13.88 -6.79 12.68
C ASP A 121 -12.39 -6.51 12.80
N ILE A 122 -11.95 -5.42 12.19
CA ILE A 122 -10.58 -4.94 12.29
C ILE A 122 -10.64 -3.49 12.79
N GLN A 123 -10.19 -3.26 14.02
CA GLN A 123 -10.15 -1.94 14.65
C GLN A 123 -11.49 -1.18 14.65
N GLY A 124 -12.62 -1.88 14.81
CA GLY A 124 -13.95 -1.28 14.82
C GLY A 124 -14.55 -1.05 13.43
N VAL A 125 -13.85 -1.46 12.37
CA VAL A 125 -14.42 -1.59 11.03
C VAL A 125 -15.01 -2.99 10.91
N ALA A 126 -16.33 -3.08 11.02
CA ALA A 126 -17.08 -4.32 10.91
C ALA A 126 -17.44 -4.62 9.45
N PHE A 127 -17.07 -5.81 8.98
CA PHE A 127 -17.49 -6.39 7.71
C PHE A 127 -18.70 -7.30 7.90
N GLY A 128 -19.37 -7.65 6.80
CA GLY A 128 -20.56 -8.50 6.80
C GLY A 128 -20.32 -9.87 7.43
N ASP A 129 -21.41 -10.53 7.87
CA ASP A 129 -21.35 -11.88 8.46
C ASP A 129 -20.70 -12.92 7.52
N ASN A 130 -20.78 -12.68 6.22
CA ASN A 130 -20.19 -13.48 5.14
C ASN A 130 -18.70 -13.19 4.88
N ALA A 131 -18.07 -12.21 5.56
CA ALA A 131 -16.64 -11.91 5.39
C ALA A 131 -15.73 -13.07 5.83
N LEU A 132 -16.24 -13.93 6.73
CA LEU A 132 -15.60 -15.19 7.09
C LEU A 132 -16.14 -16.33 6.23
N ARG A 133 -15.21 -17.11 5.66
CA ARG A 133 -15.49 -18.27 4.83
C ARG A 133 -15.24 -19.57 5.59
N TYR A 134 -16.29 -20.37 5.73
CA TYR A 134 -16.20 -21.69 6.38
C TYR A 134 -15.84 -22.82 5.41
N ASP A 135 -15.73 -22.52 4.12
CA ASP A 135 -15.48 -23.47 3.03
C ASP A 135 -14.00 -23.49 2.57
N MET A 136 -13.12 -22.69 3.18
CA MET A 136 -11.71 -22.56 2.74
C MET A 136 -10.95 -23.90 2.71
N ASP A 137 -11.06 -24.70 3.78
CA ASP A 137 -10.41 -26.02 3.84
C ASP A 137 -10.93 -26.97 2.75
N TYR A 138 -12.23 -26.87 2.45
CA TYR A 138 -12.85 -27.64 1.38
C TYR A 138 -12.34 -27.19 0.00
N TYR A 139 -12.15 -25.89 -0.22
CA TYR A 139 -11.52 -25.36 -1.43
C TYR A 139 -10.08 -25.82 -1.60
N PHE A 140 -9.27 -25.80 -0.53
CA PHE A 140 -7.91 -26.32 -0.55
C PHE A 140 -7.87 -27.79 -0.91
N GLN A 141 -8.72 -28.61 -0.28
CA GLN A 141 -8.80 -30.03 -0.57
C GLN A 141 -9.21 -30.27 -2.02
N GLN A 142 -10.26 -29.60 -2.51
CA GLN A 142 -10.72 -29.76 -3.88
C GLN A 142 -9.64 -29.37 -4.90
N TRP A 143 -8.90 -28.29 -4.65
CA TRP A 143 -7.81 -27.85 -5.52
C TRP A 143 -6.72 -28.91 -5.62
N PHE A 144 -6.24 -29.42 -4.48
CA PHE A 144 -5.21 -30.46 -4.47
C PHE A 144 -5.71 -31.78 -5.06
N ASP A 145 -6.92 -32.23 -4.74
CA ASP A 145 -7.50 -33.43 -5.33
C ASP A 145 -7.65 -33.31 -6.86
N ARG A 146 -8.05 -32.13 -7.35
CA ARG A 146 -8.10 -31.87 -8.80
C ARG A 146 -6.71 -31.88 -9.43
N LYS A 147 -5.76 -31.11 -8.90
CA LYS A 147 -4.45 -30.89 -9.53
C LYS A 147 -3.46 -32.04 -9.35
N LEU A 148 -3.54 -32.79 -8.25
CA LEU A 148 -2.62 -33.88 -7.96
C LEU A 148 -3.20 -35.27 -8.28
N LYS A 149 -4.53 -35.43 -8.26
CA LYS A 149 -5.19 -36.73 -8.48
C LYS A 149 -6.11 -36.75 -9.70
N SER A 150 -6.24 -35.64 -10.43
CA SER A 150 -7.13 -35.49 -11.59
C SER A 150 -8.61 -35.78 -11.27
N MET A 151 -9.02 -35.66 -10.00
CA MET A 151 -10.40 -35.89 -9.60
C MET A 151 -11.31 -34.83 -10.21
N ASP A 152 -12.43 -35.23 -10.80
CA ASP A 152 -13.49 -34.31 -11.20
C ASP A 152 -14.39 -34.04 -9.99
N ASN A 153 -14.20 -32.89 -9.37
CA ASN A 153 -14.89 -32.47 -8.15
C ASN A 153 -15.60 -31.11 -8.30
N GLY A 154 -15.65 -30.56 -9.51
CA GLY A 154 -16.31 -29.28 -9.80
C GLY A 154 -15.49 -28.02 -9.54
N ILE A 155 -14.24 -28.09 -9.02
CA ILE A 155 -13.44 -26.89 -8.80
C ILE A 155 -13.16 -26.08 -10.08
N ASP A 156 -13.12 -26.77 -11.24
CA ASP A 156 -12.92 -26.16 -12.56
C ASP A 156 -14.15 -25.40 -13.08
N THR A 157 -15.33 -25.59 -12.47
CA THR A 157 -16.56 -24.85 -12.81
C THR A 157 -16.81 -23.64 -11.91
N ALA A 158 -16.13 -23.56 -10.77
CA ALA A 158 -16.14 -22.40 -9.91
C ALA A 158 -15.45 -21.20 -10.60
N SER A 159 -15.82 -19.98 -10.21
CA SER A 159 -15.14 -18.78 -10.71
C SER A 159 -13.65 -18.85 -10.37
N PRO A 160 -12.72 -18.51 -11.29
CA PRO A 160 -11.30 -18.53 -10.99
C PRO A 160 -10.91 -17.44 -9.99
N ILE A 161 -11.71 -16.38 -9.84
CA ILE A 161 -11.49 -15.32 -8.84
C ILE A 161 -12.78 -15.09 -8.06
N GLU A 162 -12.64 -15.05 -6.73
CA GLU A 162 -13.64 -14.64 -5.76
C GLU A 162 -13.03 -13.54 -4.88
N TYR A 163 -13.71 -12.42 -4.73
CA TYR A 163 -13.18 -11.28 -3.98
C TYR A 163 -14.29 -10.58 -3.19
N TYR A 164 -13.95 -10.02 -2.04
CA TYR A 164 -14.89 -9.32 -1.17
C TYR A 164 -14.88 -7.82 -1.44
N ILE A 165 -16.04 -7.23 -1.69
CA ILE A 165 -16.21 -5.79 -1.85
C ILE A 165 -16.54 -5.18 -0.49
N THR A 166 -15.62 -4.40 0.09
CA THR A 166 -15.88 -3.62 1.31
C THR A 166 -16.84 -2.46 1.02
N GLY A 167 -17.49 -1.90 2.04
CA GLY A 167 -18.60 -0.96 1.86
C GLY A 167 -19.92 -1.71 1.65
N GLU A 168 -20.08 -2.37 0.50
CA GLU A 168 -21.25 -3.20 0.17
C GLU A 168 -21.33 -4.51 0.99
N ASN A 169 -20.19 -4.98 1.48
CA ASN A 169 -20.06 -6.21 2.28
C ASN A 169 -20.53 -7.49 1.55
N GLN A 170 -20.17 -7.62 0.28
CA GLN A 170 -20.55 -8.76 -0.57
C GLN A 170 -19.35 -9.42 -1.24
N TRP A 171 -19.45 -10.74 -1.45
CA TRP A 171 -18.53 -11.45 -2.34
C TRP A 171 -18.96 -11.31 -3.79
N ALA A 172 -17.99 -11.01 -4.65
CA ALA A 172 -18.14 -10.97 -6.09
C ALA A 172 -17.20 -11.97 -6.75
N THR A 173 -17.39 -12.17 -8.06
CA THR A 173 -16.62 -13.12 -8.86
C THR A 173 -16.10 -12.44 -10.13
N ALA A 174 -14.95 -12.90 -10.63
CA ALA A 174 -14.34 -12.41 -11.87
C ALA A 174 -13.56 -13.53 -12.57
N LYS A 175 -13.32 -13.39 -13.87
CA LYS A 175 -12.45 -14.34 -14.60
C LYS A 175 -10.97 -13.93 -14.58
N GLN A 176 -10.70 -12.67 -14.28
CA GLN A 176 -9.36 -12.08 -14.23
C GLN A 176 -9.26 -10.98 -13.17
N TRP A 177 -8.03 -10.62 -12.82
CA TRP A 177 -7.72 -9.50 -11.94
C TRP A 177 -6.89 -8.46 -12.71
N SER A 178 -7.26 -7.17 -12.74
CA SER A 178 -8.50 -6.57 -12.23
C SER A 178 -9.76 -7.14 -12.91
N PRO A 179 -10.95 -7.06 -12.27
CA PRO A 179 -12.18 -7.65 -12.82
C PRO A 179 -12.53 -7.11 -14.21
N GLU A 180 -13.34 -7.87 -14.95
CA GLU A 180 -13.93 -7.40 -16.19
C GLU A 180 -14.84 -6.17 -15.96
N ASN A 181 -14.97 -5.30 -16.95
CA ASN A 181 -15.77 -4.07 -16.89
C ASN A 181 -15.24 -2.98 -15.93
N VAL A 182 -13.94 -3.03 -15.61
CA VAL A 182 -13.25 -1.89 -15.02
C VAL A 182 -13.05 -0.81 -16.09
N ASP A 183 -13.59 0.39 -15.85
CA ASP A 183 -13.19 1.61 -16.54
C ASP A 183 -12.35 2.47 -15.60
N TRP A 184 -11.37 3.16 -16.19
CA TRP A 184 -10.45 4.00 -15.44
C TRP A 184 -11.02 5.41 -15.28
N LEU A 185 -11.46 5.75 -14.07
CA LEU A 185 -11.87 7.10 -13.71
C LEU A 185 -10.66 7.89 -13.23
N HIS A 186 -10.45 9.07 -13.81
CA HIS A 186 -9.44 10.02 -13.33
C HIS A 186 -10.10 11.04 -12.41
N ALA A 187 -9.57 11.17 -11.19
CA ALA A 187 -9.90 12.24 -10.25
C ALA A 187 -8.69 13.18 -10.14
N TYR A 188 -8.80 14.37 -10.72
CA TYR A 188 -7.74 15.36 -10.85
C TYR A 188 -7.61 16.20 -9.57
N LEU A 189 -6.37 16.45 -9.16
CA LEU A 189 -6.08 17.30 -8.00
C LEU A 189 -6.29 18.78 -8.37
N SER A 190 -6.93 19.54 -7.49
CA SER A 190 -7.15 20.97 -7.62
C SER A 190 -7.16 21.62 -6.23
N SER A 191 -6.71 22.87 -6.11
CA SER A 191 -6.81 23.67 -4.87
C SER A 191 -6.52 25.14 -5.19
N ASN A 192 -6.70 26.06 -4.22
CA ASN A 192 -6.15 27.42 -4.32
C ASN A 192 -4.79 27.55 -3.61
N GLY A 193 -4.04 26.45 -3.50
CA GLY A 193 -2.73 26.37 -2.86
C GLY A 193 -2.76 26.15 -1.34
N ASN A 194 -3.90 25.70 -0.79
CA ASN A 194 -4.06 25.47 0.65
C ASN A 194 -4.63 24.07 0.95
N ALA A 195 -4.22 23.02 0.21
CA ALA A 195 -4.68 21.64 0.45
C ALA A 195 -4.07 20.97 1.71
N ASN A 196 -3.37 21.72 2.57
CA ASN A 196 -2.78 21.20 3.81
C ASN A 196 -3.87 20.86 4.83
N SER A 197 -3.79 19.65 5.40
CA SER A 197 -4.68 19.14 6.44
C SER A 197 -6.16 19.01 6.04
N ALA A 198 -6.97 18.45 6.95
CA ALA A 198 -8.42 18.32 6.79
C ALA A 198 -9.17 19.65 6.77
N ASN A 199 -8.51 20.78 7.06
CA ASN A 199 -9.08 22.12 6.95
C ASN A 199 -8.73 22.83 5.63
N GLY A 200 -7.96 22.15 4.76
CA GLY A 200 -7.53 22.70 3.48
C GLY A 200 -8.62 22.76 2.43
N ASP A 201 -8.27 23.28 1.24
CA ASP A 201 -9.17 23.48 0.10
C ASP A 201 -8.88 22.55 -1.09
N GLY A 202 -8.22 21.42 -0.84
CA GLY A 202 -7.90 20.44 -1.87
C GLY A 202 -9.12 19.64 -2.32
N GLU A 203 -9.32 19.57 -3.63
CA GLU A 203 -10.43 18.88 -4.28
C GLU A 203 -9.92 17.81 -5.26
N LEU A 204 -10.71 16.73 -5.38
CA LEU A 204 -10.64 15.79 -6.48
C LEU A 204 -11.79 16.06 -7.45
N LEU A 205 -11.45 16.49 -8.66
CA LEU A 205 -12.40 16.77 -9.73
C LEU A 205 -12.46 15.61 -10.72
N PHE A 206 -13.65 15.19 -11.13
CA PHE A 206 -13.82 14.13 -12.14
C PHE A 206 -13.72 14.63 -13.59
N ASP A 207 -13.42 15.91 -13.76
CA ASP A 207 -13.08 16.54 -15.02
C ASP A 207 -11.78 17.34 -14.87
N PRO A 208 -11.03 17.58 -15.97
CA PRO A 208 -9.70 18.17 -15.88
C PRO A 208 -9.71 19.71 -15.73
N ASN A 209 -10.86 20.36 -15.48
CA ASN A 209 -10.92 21.82 -15.28
C ASN A 209 -10.47 22.21 -13.86
N ILE A 210 -9.18 22.06 -13.62
CA ILE A 210 -8.53 22.35 -12.34
C ILE A 210 -8.19 23.84 -12.19
N THR A 211 -8.00 24.26 -10.95
CA THR A 211 -7.32 25.53 -10.63
C THR A 211 -5.81 25.33 -10.78
N ASP A 212 -5.16 26.11 -11.65
CA ASP A 212 -3.71 25.99 -11.92
C ASP A 212 -2.89 26.46 -10.70
N GLY A 213 -2.01 25.59 -10.17
CA GLY A 213 -1.24 25.92 -8.97
C GLY A 213 -0.37 24.77 -8.44
N TYR A 214 0.00 24.92 -7.17
CA TYR A 214 0.63 23.88 -6.38
C TYR A 214 0.28 24.04 -4.89
N ASP A 215 0.34 22.94 -4.15
CA ASP A 215 0.30 22.91 -2.69
C ASP A 215 1.68 22.65 -2.12
N GLU A 216 2.02 23.28 -0.99
CA GLU A 216 3.34 23.22 -0.39
C GLU A 216 3.29 22.75 1.06
N TYR A 217 4.24 21.90 1.46
CA TYR A 217 4.43 21.53 2.87
C TYR A 217 5.90 21.31 3.21
N ILE A 218 6.23 21.40 4.50
CA ILE A 218 7.57 21.10 5.02
C ILE A 218 7.53 19.70 5.64
N TYR A 219 8.39 18.83 5.15
CA TYR A 219 8.67 17.54 5.79
C TYR A 219 9.84 17.69 6.76
N ASP A 220 9.62 17.26 8.00
CA ASP A 220 10.63 17.19 9.06
C ASP A 220 10.87 15.72 9.46
N PRO A 221 12.04 15.12 9.14
CA PRO A 221 12.33 13.73 9.51
C PRO A 221 12.27 13.45 11.02
N MET A 222 12.36 14.49 11.86
CA MET A 222 12.25 14.39 13.33
C MET A 222 10.81 14.44 13.84
N ASN A 223 9.84 14.73 12.97
CA ASN A 223 8.41 14.69 13.27
C ASN A 223 7.66 14.02 12.11
N PRO A 224 7.90 12.72 11.84
CA PRO A 224 7.24 12.01 10.75
C PRO A 224 5.73 11.87 11.01
N ALA A 225 4.94 11.91 9.95
CA ALA A 225 3.55 11.48 9.99
C ALA A 225 3.46 9.98 10.30
N PRO A 226 2.54 9.55 11.19
CA PRO A 226 2.41 8.16 11.57
C PRO A 226 1.72 7.31 10.49
N HIS A 227 2.15 6.06 10.39
CA HIS A 227 1.36 4.96 9.85
C HIS A 227 0.65 4.29 11.03
N LEU A 228 -0.68 4.31 11.02
CA LEU A 228 -1.49 3.67 12.04
C LEU A 228 -1.44 2.15 11.84
N ILE A 229 -1.06 1.44 12.91
CA ILE A 229 -0.86 -0.01 12.94
C ILE A 229 -1.62 -0.62 14.13
N ASP A 230 -1.73 -1.94 14.16
CA ASP A 230 -2.13 -2.67 15.37
C ASP A 230 -0.94 -3.42 15.96
N MET A 231 -0.37 -2.87 17.03
CA MET A 231 0.73 -3.53 17.74
C MET A 231 0.33 -4.86 18.37
N SER A 232 -0.96 -5.07 18.69
CA SER A 232 -1.44 -6.33 19.27
C SER A 232 -1.49 -7.46 18.23
N GLU A 233 -1.72 -7.10 16.97
CA GLU A 233 -1.69 -8.06 15.86
C GLU A 233 -0.28 -8.27 15.31
N ASN A 234 0.65 -7.34 15.59
CA ASN A 234 1.97 -7.28 14.96
C ASN A 234 1.84 -7.22 13.42
N GLU A 235 0.83 -6.50 12.95
CA GLU A 235 0.52 -6.28 11.54
C GLU A 235 0.49 -4.77 11.24
N ILE A 236 0.89 -4.37 10.03
CA ILE A 236 0.89 -3.00 9.53
C ILE A 236 -0.31 -2.68 8.62
N GLY A 237 -0.99 -3.70 8.11
CA GLY A 237 -2.18 -3.64 7.27
C GLY A 237 -3.46 -3.63 8.10
N VAL A 238 -4.03 -2.43 8.31
CA VAL A 238 -5.32 -2.26 9.00
C VAL A 238 -6.15 -1.13 8.38
N PRO A 239 -7.49 -1.21 8.38
CA PRO A 239 -8.39 -0.13 7.97
C PRO A 239 -8.52 0.95 9.06
N ALA A 240 -7.40 1.49 9.50
CA ALA A 240 -7.40 2.50 10.56
C ALA A 240 -8.08 3.80 10.10
N ASN A 241 -8.68 4.51 11.06
CA ASN A 241 -9.26 5.83 10.85
C ASN A 241 -8.19 6.93 10.94
N TYR A 242 -7.89 7.58 9.82
CA TYR A 242 -6.83 8.59 9.68
C TYR A 242 -7.25 10.02 10.03
N ARG A 243 -8.51 10.24 10.45
CA ARG A 243 -9.06 11.56 10.76
C ARG A 243 -8.16 12.43 11.65
N GLU A 244 -7.50 11.83 12.64
CA GLU A 244 -6.61 12.58 13.55
C GLU A 244 -5.24 12.88 12.92
N VAL A 245 -4.70 11.96 12.11
CA VAL A 245 -3.43 12.15 11.38
C VAL A 245 -3.57 13.25 10.32
N GLU A 246 -4.74 13.33 9.70
CA GLU A 246 -5.12 14.28 8.66
C GLU A 246 -5.22 15.73 9.16
N LYS A 247 -5.07 15.99 10.47
CA LYS A 247 -4.96 17.35 11.01
C LYS A 247 -3.56 17.95 10.85
N ARG A 248 -2.58 17.16 10.42
CA ARG A 248 -1.19 17.62 10.26
C ARG A 248 -1.03 18.47 9.00
N GLU A 249 -0.22 19.52 9.11
CA GLU A 249 0.10 20.42 7.99
C GLU A 249 1.02 19.79 6.92
N ASP A 250 1.71 18.70 7.26
CA ASP A 250 2.56 17.93 6.32
C ASP A 250 1.81 16.74 5.66
N VAL A 251 0.48 16.74 5.77
CA VAL A 251 -0.42 15.83 5.06
C VAL A 251 -1.29 16.67 4.13
N ILE A 252 -1.05 16.57 2.83
CA ILE A 252 -1.85 17.23 1.80
C ILE A 252 -3.06 16.36 1.49
N ILE A 253 -4.24 16.96 1.39
CA ILE A 253 -5.52 16.25 1.25
C ILE A 253 -6.29 16.78 0.06
N TYR A 254 -6.81 15.87 -0.75
CA TYR A 254 -7.75 16.18 -1.83
C TYR A 254 -8.99 15.31 -1.68
N ASP A 255 -10.16 15.94 -1.64
CA ASP A 255 -11.45 15.28 -1.49
C ASP A 255 -12.32 15.42 -2.73
N SER A 256 -13.00 14.35 -3.14
CA SER A 256 -14.17 14.51 -4.00
C SER A 256 -15.25 15.29 -3.27
N GLN A 257 -16.19 15.87 -4.03
CA GLN A 257 -17.51 16.18 -3.48
C GLN A 257 -18.18 14.90 -2.90
N PRO A 258 -19.13 15.02 -1.96
CA PRO A 258 -19.88 13.87 -1.51
C PRO A 258 -20.53 13.18 -2.71
N LEU A 259 -20.40 11.87 -2.80
CA LEU A 259 -20.85 11.13 -3.97
C LEU A 259 -22.39 11.13 -4.03
N ASP A 260 -22.95 11.48 -5.19
CA ASP A 260 -24.40 11.47 -5.40
C ASP A 260 -24.99 10.05 -5.55
N ALA A 261 -24.12 9.10 -5.93
CA ALA A 261 -24.39 7.68 -6.11
C ALA A 261 -23.15 6.87 -5.69
N PRO A 262 -23.32 5.60 -5.25
CA PRO A 262 -22.18 4.77 -4.88
C PRO A 262 -21.22 4.56 -6.05
N ILE A 263 -19.92 4.47 -5.76
CA ILE A 263 -18.87 4.14 -6.72
C ILE A 263 -18.10 2.93 -6.20
N THR A 264 -18.10 1.85 -6.95
CA THR A 264 -17.36 0.63 -6.62
C THR A 264 -16.04 0.60 -7.39
N ILE A 265 -14.93 0.42 -6.68
CA ILE A 265 -13.61 0.19 -7.28
C ILE A 265 -13.16 -1.25 -7.04
N ALA A 266 -12.47 -1.86 -7.99
CA ALA A 266 -11.82 -3.15 -7.82
C ALA A 266 -10.55 -3.27 -8.68
N GLY A 267 -9.40 -3.38 -8.03
CA GLY A 267 -8.10 -3.40 -8.70
C GLY A 267 -7.05 -2.62 -7.92
N ASP A 268 -6.06 -2.13 -8.65
CA ASP A 268 -5.00 -1.30 -8.10
C ASP A 268 -5.24 0.17 -8.44
N VAL A 269 -5.00 1.05 -7.48
CA VAL A 269 -5.12 2.49 -7.67
C VAL A 269 -3.76 3.04 -8.11
N LEU A 270 -3.76 3.91 -9.12
CA LEU A 270 -2.55 4.57 -9.60
C LEU A 270 -2.61 6.06 -9.28
N VAL A 271 -1.65 6.58 -8.53
CA VAL A 271 -1.53 8.02 -8.27
C VAL A 271 -0.46 8.59 -9.18
N ASN A 272 -0.89 9.41 -10.14
CA ASN A 272 -0.03 10.07 -11.12
C ASN A 272 0.08 11.54 -10.71
N PHE A 273 1.27 12.00 -10.33
CA PHE A 273 1.41 13.38 -9.87
C PHE A 273 2.75 13.99 -10.23
N TYR A 274 2.76 15.31 -10.29
CA TYR A 274 3.94 16.11 -10.53
C TYR A 274 4.33 16.77 -9.21
N ALA A 275 5.60 16.66 -8.86
CA ALA A 275 6.08 17.22 -7.61
C ALA A 275 7.55 17.63 -7.68
N SER A 276 7.94 18.52 -6.77
CA SER A 276 9.33 18.93 -6.57
C SER A 276 9.68 18.90 -5.10
N SER A 277 10.96 18.74 -4.80
CA SER A 277 11.50 18.80 -3.43
C SER A 277 12.67 19.77 -3.37
N SER A 278 12.84 20.49 -2.26
CA SER A 278 14.07 21.23 -1.99
C SER A 278 15.27 20.32 -1.65
N ALA A 279 15.03 19.03 -1.42
CA ALA A 279 16.03 18.02 -1.08
C ALA A 279 16.54 17.24 -2.29
N LYS A 280 17.63 16.49 -2.07
CA LYS A 280 18.21 15.57 -3.08
C LYS A 280 17.49 14.23 -3.15
N ASP A 281 16.77 13.85 -2.08
CA ASP A 281 15.96 12.65 -2.00
C ASP A 281 14.86 12.86 -0.94
N LYS A 282 13.81 12.04 -1.00
CA LYS A 282 12.67 12.04 -0.07
C LYS A 282 11.76 10.84 -0.37
N ASP A 283 10.86 10.55 0.55
CA ASP A 283 9.80 9.55 0.32
C ASP A 283 8.49 10.25 -0.07
N TRP A 284 7.70 9.60 -0.92
CA TRP A 284 6.31 9.94 -1.22
C TRP A 284 5.43 8.82 -0.70
N ILE A 285 4.45 9.19 0.12
CA ILE A 285 3.39 8.29 0.59
C ILE A 285 2.08 8.82 0.05
N VAL A 286 1.33 7.96 -0.62
CA VAL A 286 -0.02 8.25 -1.10
C VAL A 286 -0.99 7.28 -0.44
N ARG A 287 -2.13 7.78 0.04
CA ARG A 287 -3.14 6.94 0.69
C ARG A 287 -4.52 7.32 0.18
N LEU A 288 -5.28 6.30 -0.23
CA LEU A 288 -6.69 6.44 -0.55
C LEU A 288 -7.51 6.03 0.68
N THR A 289 -8.46 6.88 1.07
CA THR A 289 -9.38 6.62 2.18
C THR A 289 -10.82 6.84 1.75
N ASP A 290 -11.72 6.14 2.43
CA ASP A 290 -13.17 6.34 2.34
C ASP A 290 -13.62 7.24 3.50
N VAL A 291 -14.15 8.42 3.19
CA VAL A 291 -14.58 9.40 4.19
C VAL A 291 -16.10 9.39 4.33
N ASP A 292 -16.58 8.98 5.50
CA ASP A 292 -18.01 8.94 5.80
C ASP A 292 -18.59 10.34 6.09
N PRO A 293 -19.94 10.51 6.13
CA PRO A 293 -20.58 11.77 6.47
C PRO A 293 -20.28 12.31 7.88
N ALA A 294 -19.77 11.46 8.79
CA ALA A 294 -19.34 11.86 10.13
C ALA A 294 -17.87 12.36 10.16
N GLY A 295 -17.17 12.24 9.03
CA GLY A 295 -15.77 12.64 8.84
C GLY A 295 -14.75 11.60 9.30
N ASN A 296 -15.14 10.33 9.47
CA ASN A 296 -14.19 9.24 9.66
C ASN A 296 -13.52 8.93 8.32
N SER A 297 -12.19 8.84 8.31
CA SER A 297 -11.39 8.60 7.10
C SER A 297 -10.74 7.23 7.17
N VAL A 298 -11.40 6.21 6.64
CA VAL A 298 -10.96 4.80 6.76
C VAL A 298 -9.97 4.48 5.65
N LYS A 299 -8.75 4.04 6.02
CA LYS A 299 -7.73 3.63 5.04
C LYS A 299 -8.18 2.45 4.21
N LEU A 300 -8.12 2.59 2.88
CA LEU A 300 -8.32 1.50 1.93
C LEU A 300 -6.99 0.95 1.44
N VAL A 301 -6.17 1.79 0.82
CA VAL A 301 -4.88 1.41 0.23
C VAL A 301 -3.84 2.51 0.38
N GLU A 302 -2.57 2.10 0.35
CA GLU A 302 -1.43 2.99 0.44
C GLU A 302 -0.35 2.59 -0.57
N GLY A 303 0.45 3.55 -1.00
CA GLY A 303 1.61 3.33 -1.85
C GLY A 303 2.78 4.19 -1.39
N VAL A 304 4.00 3.68 -1.58
CA VAL A 304 5.25 4.35 -1.20
C VAL A 304 6.22 4.37 -2.37
N LEU A 305 6.90 5.49 -2.56
CA LEU A 305 8.02 5.60 -3.49
C LEU A 305 9.09 6.54 -2.92
N ARG A 306 10.30 6.03 -2.74
CA ARG A 306 11.48 6.87 -2.52
C ARG A 306 11.93 7.49 -3.83
N ALA A 307 12.09 8.81 -3.83
CA ALA A 307 12.26 9.60 -5.05
C ALA A 307 13.54 9.25 -5.84
N ARG A 308 14.61 8.79 -5.15
CA ARG A 308 15.82 8.30 -5.82
C ARG A 308 15.59 7.05 -6.70
N TYR A 309 14.50 6.30 -6.50
CA TYR A 309 14.12 5.14 -7.32
C TYR A 309 12.99 5.41 -8.31
N ARG A 310 12.62 6.69 -8.54
CA ARG A 310 11.54 7.06 -9.47
C ARG A 310 11.75 6.61 -10.92
N ARG A 311 12.99 6.24 -11.29
CA ARG A 311 13.37 5.75 -12.63
C ARG A 311 13.71 4.26 -12.65
N GLY A 312 13.18 3.51 -11.70
CA GLY A 312 13.48 2.09 -11.49
C GLY A 312 14.26 1.85 -10.20
N PHE A 313 14.21 0.61 -9.72
CA PHE A 313 14.83 0.19 -8.46
C PHE A 313 16.26 -0.34 -8.64
N ASP A 314 16.75 -0.48 -9.87
CA ASP A 314 18.08 -1.03 -10.18
C ASP A 314 19.23 -0.04 -10.01
N LYS A 315 18.92 1.24 -9.83
CA LYS A 315 19.88 2.33 -9.62
C LYS A 315 19.27 3.49 -8.85
N GLU A 316 20.12 4.30 -8.25
CA GLU A 316 19.72 5.58 -7.64
C GLU A 316 19.87 6.73 -8.65
N VAL A 317 18.88 7.60 -8.70
CA VAL A 317 18.92 8.86 -9.44
C VAL A 317 18.48 9.97 -8.50
N MET A 318 19.39 10.82 -8.04
CA MET A 318 19.02 11.90 -7.12
C MET A 318 18.09 12.93 -7.76
N LEU A 319 17.37 13.68 -6.92
CA LEU A 319 16.61 14.86 -7.33
C LEU A 319 17.55 16.05 -7.55
N GLU A 320 17.22 16.84 -8.56
CA GLU A 320 17.68 18.22 -8.64
C GLU A 320 16.72 19.07 -7.80
N PRO A 321 17.20 19.78 -6.76
CA PRO A 321 16.33 20.59 -5.90
C PRO A 321 15.43 21.54 -6.70
N ASN A 322 14.14 21.55 -6.35
CA ASN A 322 13.05 22.33 -6.93
C ASN A 322 12.70 22.01 -8.39
N LYS A 323 13.30 20.97 -8.99
CA LYS A 323 12.88 20.50 -10.31
C LYS A 323 11.57 19.73 -10.21
N ILE A 324 10.63 20.04 -11.09
CA ILE A 324 9.38 19.29 -11.23
C ILE A 324 9.71 17.94 -11.88
N GLU A 325 9.30 16.87 -11.21
CA GLU A 325 9.44 15.49 -11.66
C GLU A 325 8.05 14.83 -11.65
N LYS A 326 7.84 13.87 -12.56
CA LYS A 326 6.62 13.05 -12.58
C LYS A 326 6.82 11.80 -11.74
N TYR A 327 5.81 11.45 -10.96
CA TYR A 327 5.74 10.24 -10.16
C TYR A 327 4.49 9.44 -10.55
N VAL A 328 4.64 8.12 -10.52
CA VAL A 328 3.53 7.18 -10.66
C VAL A 328 3.68 6.16 -9.54
N ILE A 329 2.71 6.14 -8.62
CA ILE A 329 2.70 5.20 -7.50
C ILE A 329 1.51 4.27 -7.66
N ARG A 330 1.78 2.97 -7.84
CA ARG A 330 0.80 1.90 -7.79
C ARG A 330 0.58 1.52 -6.33
N THR A 331 -0.66 1.60 -5.85
CA THR A 331 -1.03 1.08 -4.53
C THR A 331 -1.18 -0.44 -4.58
N SER A 332 -1.40 -1.06 -3.41
CA SER A 332 -1.90 -2.44 -3.37
C SER A 332 -3.32 -2.56 -3.94
N LYS A 333 -3.71 -3.80 -4.22
CA LYS A 333 -5.06 -4.22 -4.59
C LYS A 333 -6.13 -3.90 -3.54
N ILE A 334 -7.35 -3.56 -3.98
CA ILE A 334 -8.55 -3.40 -3.14
C ILE A 334 -9.82 -3.65 -3.96
N ALA A 335 -10.90 -4.01 -3.28
CA ALA A 335 -12.25 -3.80 -3.78
C ALA A 335 -13.11 -3.12 -2.71
N ASN A 336 -13.63 -1.93 -3.00
CA ASN A 336 -14.42 -1.12 -2.07
C ASN A 336 -15.51 -0.35 -2.81
N THR A 337 -16.66 -0.19 -2.15
CA THR A 337 -17.70 0.73 -2.56
C THR A 337 -17.70 1.94 -1.67
N PHE A 338 -17.43 3.09 -2.26
CA PHE A 338 -17.69 4.38 -1.64
C PHE A 338 -19.19 4.61 -1.68
N GLU A 339 -19.83 4.64 -0.53
CA GLU A 339 -21.28 4.79 -0.43
C GLU A 339 -21.76 6.18 -0.84
N LYS A 340 -23.05 6.31 -1.14
CA LYS A 340 -23.66 7.63 -1.37
C LYS A 340 -23.42 8.54 -0.18
N GLY A 341 -22.96 9.76 -0.44
CA GLY A 341 -22.65 10.78 0.57
C GLY A 341 -21.27 10.63 1.20
N HIS A 342 -20.55 9.54 0.94
CA HIS A 342 -19.14 9.43 1.27
C HIS A 342 -18.28 10.26 0.31
N ARG A 343 -17.00 10.43 0.62
CA ARG A 343 -16.01 11.05 -0.25
C ARG A 343 -14.86 10.10 -0.53
N ILE A 344 -14.33 10.20 -1.74
CA ILE A 344 -13.03 9.63 -2.09
C ILE A 344 -11.99 10.65 -1.65
N ARG A 345 -11.08 10.24 -0.75
CA ARG A 345 -10.00 11.10 -0.26
C ARG A 345 -8.65 10.54 -0.66
N LEU A 346 -7.83 11.38 -1.28
CA LEU A 346 -6.41 11.12 -1.49
C LEU A 346 -5.61 11.98 -0.51
N THR A 347 -4.69 11.35 0.22
CA THR A 347 -3.67 12.08 1.00
C THR A 347 -2.28 11.83 0.43
N ILE A 348 -1.44 12.87 0.45
CA ILE A 348 -0.04 12.82 0.05
C ILE A 348 0.82 13.36 1.20
N THR A 349 1.83 12.60 1.62
CA THR A 349 2.82 13.01 2.63
C THR A 349 4.21 12.46 2.31
N SER A 350 5.19 12.72 3.18
CA SER A 350 6.59 12.30 3.01
C SER A 350 7.07 11.25 4.02
N SER A 351 6.17 10.69 4.83
CA SER A 351 6.53 9.74 5.87
C SER A 351 5.37 8.86 6.31
N ALA A 352 5.70 7.67 6.80
CA ALA A 352 4.79 6.69 7.35
C ALA A 352 5.51 5.99 8.51
N GLU A 353 5.64 6.67 9.66
CA GLU A 353 6.29 6.11 10.86
C GLU A 353 5.63 4.78 11.24
N ASN A 354 6.40 3.76 11.64
CA ASN A 354 5.99 2.36 11.83
C ASN A 354 5.90 1.50 10.56
N PHE A 355 5.77 2.09 9.37
CA PHE A 355 5.84 1.35 8.11
C PHE A 355 7.25 1.40 7.48
N ILE A 356 7.82 2.60 7.40
CA ILE A 356 9.17 2.84 6.86
C ILE A 356 9.97 3.72 7.81
N PHE A 357 11.30 3.60 7.77
CA PHE A 357 12.16 4.55 8.46
C PHE A 357 12.12 5.92 7.75
N PRO A 358 11.94 7.04 8.49
CA PRO A 358 11.96 8.39 7.92
C PRO A 358 13.17 8.63 7.02
N ASN A 359 12.93 9.15 5.82
CA ASN A 359 13.99 9.60 4.92
C ASN A 359 14.66 10.85 5.51
N THR A 360 15.98 10.89 5.50
CA THR A 360 16.78 11.99 6.06
C THR A 360 16.82 13.23 5.16
N ASN A 361 16.38 13.12 3.91
CA ASN A 361 16.40 14.13 2.85
C ASN A 361 17.81 14.56 2.37
N THR A 362 18.88 13.92 2.85
CA THR A 362 20.28 14.28 2.51
C THR A 362 20.70 13.77 1.13
N GLY A 363 20.14 12.63 0.71
CA GLY A 363 20.61 11.85 -0.43
C GLY A 363 21.74 10.87 -0.10
N GLU A 364 22.18 10.79 1.16
CA GLU A 364 23.20 9.84 1.59
C GLU A 364 22.64 8.41 1.70
N ASP A 365 23.52 7.44 2.00
CA ASP A 365 23.17 6.05 2.25
C ASP A 365 22.19 5.93 3.43
N PRO A 366 20.94 5.47 3.21
CA PRO A 366 19.94 5.36 4.28
C PRO A 366 20.38 4.46 5.44
N ALA A 367 21.24 3.47 5.19
CA ALA A 367 21.69 2.55 6.23
C ALA A 367 22.63 3.22 7.23
N GLY A 368 23.45 4.16 6.76
CA GLY A 368 24.49 4.85 7.51
C GLY A 368 24.16 6.28 7.93
N ASP A 369 23.15 6.90 7.34
CA ASP A 369 22.86 8.30 7.57
C ASP A 369 22.28 8.58 8.96
N VAL A 370 22.76 9.66 9.56
CA VAL A 370 22.39 10.14 10.89
C VAL A 370 21.98 11.62 10.87
N GLU A 371 22.33 12.34 9.80
CA GLU A 371 21.98 13.74 9.65
C GLU A 371 20.57 13.84 9.07
N VAL A 372 19.84 14.90 9.41
CA VAL A 372 18.48 15.13 8.91
C VAL A 372 18.34 16.55 8.41
N VAL A 373 17.65 16.70 7.28
CA VAL A 373 17.39 18.00 6.67
C VAL A 373 15.89 18.18 6.51
N LYS A 374 15.33 19.30 6.98
CA LYS A 374 13.94 19.64 6.66
C LYS A 374 13.85 20.02 5.18
N ALA A 375 12.80 19.57 4.52
CA ALA A 375 12.66 19.77 3.09
C ALA A 375 11.25 20.23 2.71
N THR A 376 11.19 21.25 1.86
CA THR A 376 9.96 21.77 1.27
C THR A 376 9.56 20.90 0.09
N GLN A 377 8.30 20.51 0.05
CA GLN A 377 7.71 19.68 -0.99
C GLN A 377 6.61 20.48 -1.67
N ARG A 378 6.48 20.33 -2.99
CA ARG A 378 5.38 20.94 -3.75
C ARG A 378 4.69 19.89 -4.60
N ILE A 379 3.36 19.85 -4.54
CA ILE A 379 2.50 19.02 -5.40
C ILE A 379 1.85 19.94 -6.42
N TYR A 380 2.12 19.72 -7.70
CA TYR A 380 1.62 20.59 -8.78
C TYR A 380 0.32 20.05 -9.33
N HIS A 381 -0.64 20.95 -9.54
CA HIS A 381 -1.87 20.72 -10.29
C HIS A 381 -1.94 21.84 -11.33
N GLN A 382 -1.31 21.61 -12.49
CA GLN A 382 -1.23 22.62 -13.54
C GLN A 382 -1.76 22.08 -14.85
N VAL A 383 -2.20 22.96 -15.77
CA VAL A 383 -2.73 22.54 -17.09
C VAL A 383 -1.72 21.69 -17.87
N ASN A 384 -0.42 21.96 -17.74
CA ASN A 384 0.66 21.18 -18.36
C ASN A 384 1.21 20.05 -17.46
N HIS A 385 0.75 19.97 -16.21
CA HIS A 385 1.17 19.00 -15.19
C HIS A 385 -0.07 18.52 -14.41
N LEU A 386 -1.00 17.85 -15.10
CA LEU A 386 -2.20 17.33 -14.47
C LEU A 386 -1.83 16.17 -13.54
N SER A 387 -1.98 16.40 -12.24
CA SER A 387 -1.90 15.35 -11.22
C SER A 387 -3.29 14.77 -10.98
N TYR A 388 -3.40 13.46 -10.87
CA TYR A 388 -4.67 12.75 -10.68
C TYR A 388 -4.47 11.39 -10.01
N VAL A 389 -5.53 10.92 -9.34
CA VAL A 389 -5.69 9.51 -8.98
C VAL A 389 -6.50 8.80 -10.06
N GLN A 390 -6.04 7.63 -10.47
CA GLN A 390 -6.69 6.78 -11.45
C GLN A 390 -7.30 5.58 -10.72
N LEU A 391 -8.63 5.51 -10.75
CA LEU A 391 -9.45 4.57 -10.00
C LEU A 391 -10.01 3.47 -10.93
N PRO A 392 -9.89 2.18 -10.58
CA PRO A 392 -10.45 1.08 -11.36
C PRO A 392 -11.94 0.90 -11.03
N VAL A 393 -12.82 1.71 -11.62
CA VAL A 393 -14.26 1.72 -11.30
C VAL A 393 -14.98 0.58 -12.02
N LEU A 394 -15.79 -0.18 -11.28
CA LEU A 394 -16.71 -1.17 -11.82
C LEU A 394 -18.03 -0.50 -12.18
N TRP A 395 -18.40 -0.53 -13.47
CA TRP A 395 -19.70 -0.05 -13.92
C TRP A 395 -20.65 -1.22 -14.21
N GLY A 396 -21.92 -1.09 -13.79
CA GLY A 396 -23.00 -2.00 -14.16
C GLY A 396 -23.08 -3.29 -13.34
N THR A 397 -22.78 -3.23 -12.05
CA THR A 397 -23.02 -4.32 -11.09
C THR A 397 -24.50 -4.50 -10.74
#